data_AF-A0A7M4EDN0-F1
#
_entry.id   AF-A0A7M4EDN0-F1
#
_cell.length_a   1.000
_cell.length_b   1.000
_cell.length_c   1.000
_cell.angle_alpha   90.00
_cell.angle_beta   90.00
_cell.angle_gamma   90.00
#
_symmetry.space_group_name_H-M   'P 1'
#
loop_
_entity.id
_entity.type
_entity.pdbx_description
1 polymer ?
#
loop_
_entity_poly.entity_id
_entity_poly.type
_entity_poly.pdbx_seq_one_letter_code
_entity_poly.pdbx_strand_id
1 'polypeptide(L)'
;MDNERVHGNASKSLGAEGQPHASSLSNPLMSDFVSEWSPLHDASIHGRLLALKKLINQGSSVNLITADRVSPLHEACLGGHAACASVLLKHGAQVNGVTVDWHTPLFNACISGSAACLDLLLKHGASPHAACDVASPIHEAAKRGHADCIESLASHGVNIDHNIDHLGTPLYIACENWQVNCAKKLLESGASANHGKGTDSPLHAAARNASAELVNLLIDFGADVWARNAEGKKPVELVPPNSPLTQIFVQKEGPCSLMQLCRLCIRSCFGYKQHHKITGLLLPDELKRFLLHV
;
A
#
# COMPACT_ATOMS: atom_id res chain seq x y z
N MET A 1 53.87 -58.70 28.77
CA MET A 1 54.21 -58.08 30.06
C MET A 1 53.04 -57.19 30.44
N ASP A 2 52.09 -57.84 31.10
CA ASP A 2 51.44 -57.44 32.36
C ASP A 2 50.53 -56.18 32.43
N ASN A 3 49.28 -56.52 32.77
CA ASN A 3 48.38 -55.93 33.77
C ASN A 3 47.64 -54.61 33.54
N GLU A 4 46.32 -54.79 33.36
CA GLU A 4 45.20 -54.20 34.12
C GLU A 4 45.51 -53.10 35.15
N ARG A 5 44.68 -52.04 35.15
CA ARG A 5 43.63 -51.85 36.17
C ARG A 5 42.68 -50.69 35.89
N VAL A 6 41.40 -50.99 36.12
CA VAL A 6 40.23 -50.11 36.22
C VAL A 6 40.02 -49.69 37.69
N HIS A 7 39.25 -48.61 37.89
CA HIS A 7 38.61 -48.03 39.10
C HIS A 7 39.21 -46.67 39.52
N GLY A 8 38.43 -45.62 39.84
CA GLY A 8 37.00 -45.55 40.07
C GLY A 8 36.50 -44.10 40.28
N ASN A 9 35.21 -44.06 40.59
CA ASN A 9 34.25 -42.98 40.70
C ASN A 9 34.61 -41.84 41.69
N ALA A 10 34.26 -40.58 41.37
CA ALA A 10 33.81 -39.58 42.36
C ALA A 10 33.24 -38.32 41.69
N SER A 11 31.97 -38.07 41.98
CA SER A 11 31.20 -36.85 41.75
C SER A 11 31.68 -35.68 42.62
N LYS A 12 31.67 -34.45 42.07
CA LYS A 12 31.22 -33.23 42.78
C LYS A 12 31.10 -32.03 41.84
N SER A 13 29.98 -31.34 42.02
CA SER A 13 29.52 -30.08 41.43
C SER A 13 30.30 -28.86 41.92
N LEU A 14 30.09 -27.72 41.21
CA LEU A 14 30.32 -26.29 41.52
C LEU A 14 31.02 -25.65 40.30
N GLY A 15 30.59 -24.57 39.65
CA GLY A 15 29.48 -23.64 39.77
C GLY A 15 29.65 -22.64 38.61
N ALA A 16 28.58 -22.28 37.90
CA ALA A 16 28.63 -21.34 36.77
C ALA A 16 28.06 -19.98 37.20
N GLU A 17 28.94 -18.99 37.36
CA GLU A 17 28.64 -17.56 37.29
C GLU A 17 28.41 -17.22 35.80
N GLY A 18 27.45 -16.43 35.32
CA GLY A 18 26.63 -15.38 35.88
C GLY A 18 26.55 -14.27 34.82
N GLN A 19 25.54 -14.27 33.95
CA GLN A 19 25.25 -13.19 32.98
C GLN A 19 23.88 -12.56 33.28
N PRO A 20 23.70 -11.24 33.04
CA PRO A 20 22.61 -10.48 33.65
C PRO A 20 21.28 -10.70 32.92
N HIS A 21 20.26 -10.98 33.73
CA HIS A 21 18.88 -11.20 33.32
C HIS A 21 18.25 -9.96 32.69
N ALA A 22 17.73 -10.12 31.46
CA ALA A 22 16.63 -9.32 30.96
C ALA A 22 15.39 -9.60 31.84
N SER A 23 14.80 -8.55 32.40
CA SER A 23 13.55 -8.62 33.16
C SER A 23 12.38 -8.91 32.23
N SER A 24 12.19 -10.20 31.92
CA SER A 24 10.97 -10.74 31.35
C SER A 24 9.87 -10.68 32.41
N LEU A 25 8.96 -9.72 32.30
CA LEU A 25 7.67 -9.82 32.98
C LEU A 25 6.80 -10.82 32.21
N SER A 26 7.01 -12.10 32.47
CA SER A 26 6.18 -13.19 31.97
C SER A 26 5.62 -13.96 33.15
N ASN A 27 4.43 -13.56 33.61
CA ASN A 27 3.56 -14.41 34.41
C ASN A 27 2.37 -14.82 33.52
N PRO A 28 2.25 -16.10 33.12
CA PRO A 28 1.16 -16.58 32.30
C PRO A 28 0.11 -17.27 33.18
N LEU A 29 -0.57 -16.54 34.08
CA LEU A 29 -1.69 -17.10 34.84
C LEU A 29 -2.76 -16.03 35.08
N MET A 30 -3.87 -16.19 34.35
CA MET A 30 -5.17 -15.52 34.55
C MET A 30 -5.16 -13.99 34.62
N SER A 31 -5.34 -13.34 33.46
CA SER A 31 -5.99 -12.03 33.40
C SER A 31 -6.88 -12.00 32.17
N ASP A 32 -8.07 -11.45 32.31
CA ASP A 32 -9.00 -11.15 31.23
C ASP A 32 -8.27 -10.53 30.02
N PHE A 33 -8.78 -10.81 28.81
CA PHE A 33 -8.23 -10.56 27.46
C PHE A 33 -7.74 -9.13 27.11
N VAL A 34 -7.57 -8.22 28.07
CA VAL A 34 -7.29 -6.78 27.90
C VAL A 34 -5.85 -6.38 28.28
N SER A 35 -5.04 -7.28 28.85
CA SER A 35 -3.78 -6.88 29.51
C SER A 35 -2.54 -6.65 28.63
N GLU A 36 -2.64 -6.73 27.29
CA GLU A 36 -1.49 -6.51 26.38
C GLU A 36 -1.40 -5.04 25.88
N TRP A 37 -2.45 -4.24 26.09
CA TRP A 37 -2.53 -2.86 25.59
C TRP A 37 -1.79 -1.86 26.50
N SER A 38 -0.55 -1.55 26.14
CA SER A 38 0.24 -0.56 26.89
C SER A 38 -0.32 0.89 26.82
N PRO A 39 -0.04 1.75 27.83
CA PRO A 39 -0.34 3.19 27.75
C PRO A 39 0.29 3.89 26.54
N LEU A 40 1.40 3.34 26.02
CA LEU A 40 2.06 3.87 24.83
C LEU A 40 1.26 3.55 23.55
N HIS A 41 0.56 2.41 23.49
CA HIS A 41 -0.42 2.12 22.44
C HIS A 41 -1.61 3.09 22.52
N ASP A 42 -2.18 3.29 23.72
CA ASP A 42 -3.29 4.21 23.93
C ASP A 42 -2.96 5.65 23.49
N ALA A 43 -1.77 6.14 23.87
CA ALA A 43 -1.31 7.46 23.46
C ALA A 43 -1.08 7.54 21.93
N SER A 44 -0.67 6.44 21.30
CA SER A 44 -0.40 6.39 19.86
C SER A 44 -1.67 6.37 19.02
N ILE A 45 -2.64 5.49 19.34
CA ILE A 45 -3.89 5.38 18.57
C ILE A 45 -4.73 6.67 18.66
N HIS A 46 -4.69 7.36 19.81
CA HIS A 46 -5.44 8.60 20.04
C HIS A 46 -4.64 9.87 19.71
N GLY A 47 -3.43 9.76 19.19
CA GLY A 47 -2.63 10.94 18.78
C GLY A 47 -2.19 11.84 19.95
N ARG A 48 -2.12 11.32 21.18
CA ARG A 48 -1.79 12.09 22.40
C ARG A 48 -0.29 12.32 22.51
N LEU A 49 0.25 13.18 21.63
CA LEU A 49 1.69 13.45 21.50
C LEU A 49 2.40 13.79 22.82
N LEU A 50 1.78 14.60 23.68
CA LEU A 50 2.38 14.98 24.96
C LEU A 50 2.47 13.81 25.94
N ALA A 51 1.42 12.99 26.01
CA ALA A 51 1.41 11.78 26.83
C ALA A 51 2.43 10.77 26.30
N LEU A 52 2.49 10.57 24.98
CA LEU A 52 3.47 9.71 24.33
C LEU A 52 4.91 10.10 24.70
N LYS A 53 5.27 11.39 24.54
CA LYS A 53 6.60 11.91 24.91
C LYS A 53 6.90 11.69 26.39
N LYS A 54 5.91 11.94 27.27
CA LYS A 54 6.07 11.73 28.72
C LYS A 54 6.38 10.27 29.04
N LEU A 55 5.64 9.33 28.45
CA LEU A 55 5.83 7.89 28.65
C LEU A 55 7.21 7.42 28.19
N ILE A 56 7.68 7.89 27.03
CA ILE A 56 9.02 7.58 26.51
C ILE A 56 10.11 8.15 27.46
N ASN A 57 9.97 9.39 27.91
CA ASN A 57 10.89 10.01 28.86
C ASN A 57 10.92 9.30 30.23
N GLN A 58 9.85 8.60 30.60
CA GLN A 58 9.77 7.77 31.81
C GLN A 58 10.39 6.37 31.62
N GLY A 59 10.93 6.06 30.43
CA GLY A 59 11.60 4.79 30.13
C GLY A 59 10.72 3.75 29.44
N SER A 60 9.52 4.12 28.95
CA SER A 60 8.70 3.18 28.17
C SER A 60 9.40 2.84 26.86
N SER A 61 9.58 1.55 26.59
CA SER A 61 10.12 1.08 25.30
C SER A 61 9.18 1.45 24.15
N VAL A 62 9.72 1.99 23.06
CA VAL A 62 8.93 2.29 21.85
C VAL A 62 8.61 1.05 21.01
N ASN A 63 9.27 -0.06 21.29
CA ASN A 63 9.11 -1.34 20.61
C ASN A 63 8.32 -2.35 21.44
N LEU A 64 7.46 -1.86 22.35
CA LEU A 64 6.43 -2.70 22.95
C LEU A 64 5.55 -3.28 21.85
N ILE A 65 5.14 -4.53 22.01
CA ILE A 65 4.24 -5.20 21.10
C ILE A 65 3.15 -5.91 21.89
N THR A 66 1.94 -6.00 21.33
CA THR A 66 0.87 -6.87 21.83
C THR A 66 1.08 -8.31 21.36
N ALA A 67 0.21 -9.22 21.79
CA ALA A 67 0.17 -10.62 21.36
C ALA A 67 0.05 -10.76 19.84
N ASP A 68 -0.69 -9.83 19.21
CA ASP A 68 -0.86 -9.73 17.76
C ASP A 68 0.31 -9.04 17.06
N ARG A 69 1.41 -8.80 17.79
CA ARG A 69 2.62 -8.12 17.34
C ARG A 69 2.37 -6.67 16.88
N VAL A 70 1.30 -6.05 17.36
CA VAL A 70 0.99 -4.65 17.08
C VAL A 70 1.87 -3.77 17.95
N SER A 71 2.51 -2.76 17.36
CA SER A 71 3.37 -1.81 18.07
C SER A 71 2.73 -0.42 18.15
N PRO A 72 3.21 0.48 19.04
CA PRO A 72 2.73 1.86 19.08
C PRO A 72 2.87 2.58 17.73
N LEU A 73 3.86 2.22 16.92
CA LEU A 73 4.03 2.80 15.59
C LEU A 73 2.91 2.36 14.63
N HIS A 74 2.48 1.10 14.69
CA HIS A 74 1.32 0.62 13.92
C HIS A 74 0.08 1.45 14.23
N GLU A 75 -0.17 1.70 15.51
CA GLU A 75 -1.34 2.46 15.98
C GLU A 75 -1.28 3.94 15.61
N ALA A 76 -0.11 4.58 15.75
CA ALA A 76 0.08 5.95 15.31
C ALA A 76 -0.17 6.10 13.81
N CYS A 77 0.28 5.14 12.99
CA CYS A 77 0.07 5.16 11.55
C CYS A 77 -1.39 4.86 11.15
N LEU A 78 -2.05 3.95 11.86
CA LEU A 78 -3.47 3.63 11.67
C LEU A 78 -4.38 4.80 12.02
N GLY A 79 -4.03 5.58 13.05
CA GLY A 79 -4.71 6.83 13.40
C GLY A 79 -4.30 8.04 12.55
N GLY A 80 -3.31 7.90 11.66
CA GLY A 80 -2.80 9.00 10.83
C GLY A 80 -1.98 10.04 11.60
N HIS A 81 -1.53 9.73 12.81
CA HIS A 81 -0.87 10.65 13.74
C HIS A 81 0.62 10.83 13.44
N ALA A 82 0.95 11.54 12.36
CA ALA A 82 2.32 11.74 11.89
C ALA A 82 3.30 12.29 12.95
N ALA A 83 2.82 13.15 13.85
CA ALA A 83 3.65 13.67 14.95
C ALA A 83 4.03 12.58 15.97
N CYS A 84 3.10 11.67 16.30
CA CYS A 84 3.38 10.53 17.17
C CYS A 84 4.32 9.55 16.47
N ALA A 85 4.04 9.20 15.21
CA ALA A 85 4.91 8.35 14.40
C ALA A 85 6.34 8.90 14.31
N SER A 86 6.50 10.21 14.09
CA SER A 86 7.80 10.87 14.06
C SER A 86 8.56 10.73 15.39
N VAL A 87 7.90 10.90 16.54
CA VAL A 87 8.54 10.72 17.85
C VAL A 87 8.96 9.27 18.07
N LEU A 88 8.11 8.31 17.72
CA LEU A 88 8.40 6.88 17.84
C LEU A 88 9.62 6.49 16.99
N LEU A 89 9.63 6.89 15.70
CA LEU A 89 10.74 6.62 14.79
C LEU A 89 12.07 7.24 15.27
N LYS A 90 12.03 8.46 15.80
CA LYS A 90 13.22 9.13 16.38
C LYS A 90 13.81 8.38 17.57
N HIS A 91 13.01 7.61 18.30
CA HIS A 91 13.44 6.80 19.44
C HIS A 91 13.69 5.33 19.07
N GLY A 92 13.78 5.00 17.77
CA GLY A 92 14.16 3.67 17.31
C GLY A 92 13.01 2.67 17.20
N ALA A 93 11.78 3.15 16.94
CA ALA A 93 10.67 2.26 16.62
C ALA A 93 10.95 1.47 15.32
N GLN A 94 10.61 0.17 15.33
CA GLN A 94 10.79 -0.71 14.17
C GLN A 94 9.83 -0.34 13.04
N VAL A 95 10.36 0.26 11.98
CA VAL A 95 9.58 0.77 10.83
C VAL A 95 8.94 -0.33 9.98
N ASN A 96 9.55 -1.51 9.93
CA ASN A 96 9.11 -2.67 9.15
C ASN A 96 8.58 -3.81 10.04
N GLY A 97 8.12 -3.50 11.26
CA GLY A 97 7.42 -4.49 12.09
C GLY A 97 6.21 -5.06 11.34
N VAL A 98 5.90 -6.33 11.57
CA VAL A 98 4.80 -7.03 10.92
C VAL A 98 3.90 -7.64 12.00
N THR A 99 2.61 -7.33 11.95
CA THR A 99 1.60 -7.92 12.84
C THR A 99 1.30 -9.37 12.46
N VAL A 100 0.53 -10.10 13.26
CA VAL A 100 0.03 -11.45 12.90
C VAL A 100 -0.82 -11.44 11.62
N ASP A 101 -1.48 -10.32 11.33
CA ASP A 101 -2.30 -10.08 10.13
C ASP A 101 -1.50 -9.51 8.94
N TRP A 102 -0.16 -9.58 8.99
CA TRP A 102 0.75 -9.09 7.96
C TRP A 102 0.74 -7.57 7.75
N HIS A 103 0.13 -6.81 8.66
CA HIS A 103 0.14 -5.35 8.56
C HIS A 103 1.52 -4.80 8.95
N THR A 104 2.00 -3.84 8.15
CA THR A 104 3.14 -3.01 8.49
C THR A 104 2.67 -1.62 8.90
N PRO A 105 3.50 -0.79 9.55
CA PRO A 105 3.18 0.62 9.77
C PRO A 105 2.85 1.37 8.47
N LEU A 106 3.52 1.01 7.36
CA LEU A 106 3.26 1.62 6.05
C LEU A 106 1.87 1.23 5.52
N PHE A 107 1.48 -0.04 5.67
CA PHE A 107 0.14 -0.49 5.34
C PHE A 107 -0.93 0.25 6.17
N ASN A 108 -0.71 0.40 7.48
CA ASN A 108 -1.62 1.15 8.35
C ASN A 108 -1.72 2.64 7.97
N ALA A 109 -0.63 3.27 7.51
CA ALA A 109 -0.68 4.62 6.96
C ALA A 109 -1.52 4.69 5.66
N CYS A 110 -1.48 3.66 4.83
CA CYS A 110 -2.39 3.53 3.68
C CYS A 110 -3.84 3.30 4.09
N ILE A 111 -4.14 2.62 5.20
CA ILE A 111 -5.51 2.50 5.72
C ILE A 111 -6.03 3.89 6.11
N SER A 112 -5.22 4.64 6.86
CA SER A 112 -5.61 5.97 7.38
C SER A 112 -5.66 7.06 6.31
N GLY A 113 -4.95 6.88 5.21
CA GLY A 113 -4.82 7.90 4.15
C GLY A 113 -3.81 8.99 4.50
N SER A 114 -3.03 8.82 5.56
CA SER A 114 -2.04 9.81 5.98
C SER A 114 -0.77 9.73 5.14
N ALA A 115 -0.73 10.48 4.04
CA ALA A 115 0.46 10.65 3.21
C ALA A 115 1.66 11.15 4.05
N ALA A 116 1.42 12.00 5.05
CA ALA A 116 2.45 12.45 5.98
C ALA A 116 3.06 11.30 6.80
N CYS A 117 2.26 10.36 7.31
CA CYS A 117 2.79 9.15 7.95
C CYS A 117 3.56 8.29 6.94
N LEU A 118 3.01 8.11 5.75
CA LEU A 118 3.60 7.31 4.69
C LEU A 118 4.98 7.81 4.29
N ASP A 119 5.13 9.11 4.01
CA ASP A 119 6.39 9.75 3.65
C ASP A 119 7.42 9.67 4.78
N LEU A 120 6.98 9.86 6.03
CA LEU A 120 7.85 9.69 7.20
C LEU A 120 8.39 8.25 7.28
N LEU A 121 7.54 7.25 7.10
CA LEU A 121 7.93 5.84 7.13
C LEU A 121 8.91 5.51 6.00
N LEU A 122 8.61 5.93 4.76
CA LEU A 122 9.47 5.71 3.60
C LEU A 122 10.84 6.37 3.79
N LYS A 123 10.88 7.59 4.35
CA LYS A 123 12.12 8.29 4.72
C LYS A 123 12.93 7.54 5.78
N HIS A 124 12.26 6.80 6.67
CA HIS A 124 12.88 5.97 7.70
C HIS A 124 13.16 4.53 7.23
N GLY A 125 13.06 4.23 5.94
CA GLY A 125 13.43 2.93 5.37
C GLY A 125 12.31 1.88 5.42
N ALA A 126 11.05 2.31 5.48
CA ALA A 126 9.94 1.39 5.25
C ALA A 126 10.04 0.76 3.85
N SER A 127 9.85 -0.56 3.77
CA SER A 127 9.71 -1.22 2.47
C SER A 127 8.39 -0.80 1.85
N PRO A 128 8.38 -0.23 0.62
CA PRO A 128 7.14 0.13 -0.06
C PRO A 128 6.42 -1.09 -0.65
N HIS A 129 7.09 -2.24 -0.68
CA HIS A 129 6.54 -3.51 -1.16
C HIS A 129 5.81 -4.24 -0.02
N ALA A 130 4.72 -4.91 -0.38
CA ALA A 130 3.94 -5.72 0.54
C ALA A 130 4.81 -6.86 1.12
N ALA A 131 4.65 -7.14 2.42
CA ALA A 131 5.22 -8.34 3.02
C ALA A 131 4.44 -9.61 2.61
N CYS A 132 3.16 -9.44 2.24
CA CYS A 132 2.25 -10.48 1.79
C CYS A 132 1.18 -9.86 0.87
N ASP A 133 0.66 -10.63 -0.09
CA ASP A 133 -0.37 -10.19 -1.03
C ASP A 133 -1.64 -9.67 -0.33
N VAL A 134 -1.96 -10.18 0.86
CA VAL A 134 -3.13 -9.74 1.63
C VAL A 134 -3.00 -8.31 2.17
N ALA A 135 -1.78 -7.78 2.27
CA ALA A 135 -1.47 -6.50 2.90
C ALA A 135 -0.66 -5.58 1.98
N SER A 136 -1.07 -5.47 0.71
CA SER A 136 -0.42 -4.59 -0.26
C SER A 136 -0.78 -3.10 -0.04
N PRO A 137 0.19 -2.22 0.30
CA PRO A 137 -0.09 -0.81 0.60
C PRO A 137 -0.74 -0.03 -0.55
N ILE A 138 -0.31 -0.25 -1.80
CA ILE A 138 -0.83 0.48 -2.97
C ILE A 138 -2.27 0.09 -3.30
N HIS A 139 -2.62 -1.20 -3.17
CA HIS A 139 -3.98 -1.70 -3.34
C HIS A 139 -4.93 -1.14 -2.27
N GLU A 140 -4.49 -1.09 -1.01
CA GLU A 140 -5.33 -0.55 0.08
C GLU A 140 -5.58 0.96 -0.07
N ALA A 141 -4.54 1.73 -0.45
CA ALA A 141 -4.69 3.14 -0.77
C ALA A 141 -5.63 3.35 -1.98
N ALA A 142 -5.50 2.52 -3.02
CA ALA A 142 -6.35 2.58 -4.21
C ALA A 142 -7.81 2.27 -3.89
N LYS A 143 -8.07 1.23 -3.09
CA LYS A 143 -9.40 0.82 -2.62
C LYS A 143 -10.12 1.94 -1.87
N ARG A 144 -9.38 2.65 -1.00
CA ARG A 144 -9.93 3.70 -0.11
C ARG A 144 -9.97 5.09 -0.72
N GLY A 145 -9.40 5.30 -1.91
CA GLY A 145 -9.40 6.62 -2.55
C GLY A 145 -8.30 7.56 -2.10
N HIS A 146 -7.23 7.06 -1.47
CA HIS A 146 -6.13 7.87 -0.94
C HIS A 146 -5.11 8.23 -2.01
N ALA A 147 -5.48 9.14 -2.90
CA ALA A 147 -4.70 9.53 -4.08
C ALA A 147 -3.30 10.08 -3.74
N ASP A 148 -3.17 10.82 -2.64
CA ASP A 148 -1.87 11.35 -2.18
C ASP A 148 -0.92 10.24 -1.71
N CYS A 149 -1.46 9.18 -1.09
CA CYS A 149 -0.69 7.98 -0.75
C CYS A 149 -0.23 7.23 -2.02
N ILE A 150 -1.08 7.17 -3.06
CA ILE A 150 -0.70 6.58 -4.35
C ILE A 150 0.46 7.35 -4.98
N GLU A 151 0.37 8.68 -5.01
CA GLU A 151 1.42 9.53 -5.58
C GLU A 151 2.76 9.31 -4.86
N SER A 152 2.71 9.28 -3.52
CA SER A 152 3.86 9.08 -2.65
C SER A 152 4.47 7.68 -2.80
N LEU A 153 3.66 6.61 -2.73
CA LEU A 153 4.12 5.23 -2.96
C LEU A 153 4.75 5.05 -4.35
N ALA A 154 4.09 5.60 -5.37
CA ALA A 154 4.60 5.55 -6.71
C ALA A 154 5.96 6.27 -6.76
N SER A 155 6.17 7.37 -6.04
CA SER A 155 7.43 8.15 -6.08
C SER A 155 8.62 7.38 -5.50
N HIS A 156 8.33 6.38 -4.67
CA HIS A 156 9.29 5.47 -4.06
C HIS A 156 9.47 4.14 -4.80
N GLY A 157 9.13 4.07 -6.10
CA GLY A 157 9.43 2.90 -6.93
C GLY A 157 8.40 1.77 -6.88
N VAL A 158 7.25 2.04 -6.26
CA VAL A 158 5.92 1.43 -6.58
C VAL A 158 5.82 0.69 -7.90
N ASN A 159 5.79 -0.65 -8.00
CA ASN A 159 5.23 -1.26 -9.20
C ASN A 159 3.72 -0.95 -9.28
N ILE A 160 3.37 0.04 -10.10
CA ILE A 160 2.00 0.57 -10.22
C ILE A 160 1.04 -0.45 -10.85
N ASP A 161 1.56 -1.35 -11.69
CA ASP A 161 0.81 -2.43 -12.35
C ASP A 161 0.99 -3.76 -11.60
N HIS A 162 1.37 -3.75 -10.32
CA HIS A 162 1.48 -4.97 -9.54
C HIS A 162 0.13 -5.68 -9.47
N ASN A 163 0.03 -6.85 -10.11
CA ASN A 163 -1.18 -7.65 -10.13
C ASN A 163 -1.15 -8.69 -9.01
N ILE A 164 -2.20 -8.73 -8.19
CA ILE A 164 -2.43 -9.77 -7.20
C ILE A 164 -3.58 -10.64 -7.69
N ASP A 165 -3.37 -11.95 -7.87
CA ASP A 165 -4.30 -12.84 -8.60
C ASP A 165 -5.78 -12.73 -8.21
N HIS A 166 -6.06 -12.58 -6.91
CA HIS A 166 -7.43 -12.50 -6.39
C HIS A 166 -7.97 -11.06 -6.28
N LEU A 167 -7.14 -10.02 -6.44
CA LEU A 167 -7.54 -8.60 -6.36
C LEU A 167 -7.51 -7.90 -7.72
N GLY A 168 -6.54 -8.22 -8.59
CA GLY A 168 -6.22 -7.45 -9.79
C GLY A 168 -5.09 -6.46 -9.55
N THR A 169 -5.02 -5.43 -10.40
CA THR A 169 -4.10 -4.28 -10.26
C THR A 169 -4.67 -3.19 -9.33
N PRO A 170 -3.84 -2.23 -8.86
CA PRO A 170 -4.32 -1.09 -8.09
C PRO A 170 -5.34 -0.25 -8.88
N LEU A 171 -5.16 -0.13 -10.20
CA LEU A 171 -6.11 0.59 -11.06
C LEU A 171 -7.45 -0.13 -11.14
N TYR A 172 -7.45 -1.46 -11.24
CA TYR A 172 -8.67 -2.26 -11.20
C TYR A 172 -9.43 -2.05 -9.88
N ILE A 173 -8.73 -2.15 -8.74
CA ILE A 173 -9.32 -1.94 -7.42
C ILE A 173 -9.87 -0.52 -7.25
N ALA A 174 -9.17 0.51 -7.74
CA ALA A 174 -9.69 1.87 -7.74
C ALA A 174 -11.00 1.98 -8.55
N CYS A 175 -11.07 1.33 -9.72
CA CYS A 175 -12.28 1.31 -10.56
C CYS A 175 -13.44 0.56 -9.91
N GLU A 176 -13.18 -0.60 -9.30
CA GLU A 176 -14.18 -1.37 -8.56
C GLU A 176 -14.77 -0.61 -7.38
N ASN A 177 -14.00 0.29 -6.76
CA ASN A 177 -14.41 1.08 -5.59
C ASN A 177 -14.76 2.55 -5.94
N TRP A 178 -15.03 2.88 -7.20
CA TRP A 178 -15.44 4.22 -7.67
C TRP A 178 -14.43 5.34 -7.36
N GLN A 179 -13.15 5.02 -7.18
CA GLN A 179 -12.11 5.96 -6.78
C GLN A 179 -11.49 6.68 -7.98
N VAL A 180 -12.23 7.65 -8.55
CA VAL A 180 -11.83 8.39 -9.75
C VAL A 180 -10.47 9.07 -9.59
N ASN A 181 -10.23 9.75 -8.46
CA ASN A 181 -8.97 10.47 -8.24
C ASN A 181 -7.77 9.52 -8.18
N CYS A 182 -7.92 8.36 -7.55
CA CYS A 182 -6.88 7.33 -7.54
C CYS A 182 -6.65 6.76 -8.95
N ALA A 183 -7.72 6.44 -9.68
CA ALA A 183 -7.61 5.95 -11.05
C ALA A 183 -6.86 6.95 -11.94
N LYS A 184 -7.18 8.24 -11.83
CA LYS A 184 -6.51 9.32 -12.57
C LYS A 184 -5.02 9.37 -12.23
N LYS A 185 -4.67 9.39 -10.94
CA LYS A 185 -3.27 9.43 -10.49
C LYS A 185 -2.46 8.20 -10.92
N LEU A 186 -3.07 7.01 -10.89
CA LEU A 186 -2.44 5.78 -11.37
C LEU A 186 -2.14 5.85 -12.87
N LEU A 187 -3.12 6.28 -13.68
CA LEU A 187 -2.99 6.44 -15.13
C LEU A 187 -1.97 7.53 -15.51
N GLU A 188 -1.98 8.68 -14.83
CA GLU A 188 -0.97 9.73 -15.00
C GLU A 188 0.44 9.23 -14.68
N SER A 189 0.56 8.39 -13.65
CA SER A 189 1.83 7.76 -13.24
C SER A 189 2.30 6.64 -14.19
N GLY A 190 1.44 6.23 -15.14
CA GLY A 190 1.76 5.25 -16.18
C GLY A 190 1.19 3.85 -15.97
N ALA A 191 0.17 3.68 -15.12
CA ALA A 191 -0.56 2.42 -15.02
C ALA A 191 -1.17 2.03 -16.38
N SER A 192 -1.17 0.74 -16.70
CA SER A 192 -1.84 0.24 -17.90
C SER A 192 -3.36 0.32 -17.75
N ALA A 193 -4.01 1.07 -18.64
CA ALA A 193 -5.48 1.17 -18.68
C ALA A 193 -6.18 -0.18 -19.02
N ASN A 194 -5.41 -1.19 -19.46
CA ASN A 194 -5.91 -2.48 -19.92
C ASN A 194 -5.62 -3.64 -18.97
N HIS A 195 -4.70 -3.48 -18.01
CA HIS A 195 -4.36 -4.53 -17.05
C HIS A 195 -5.29 -4.45 -15.83
N GLY A 196 -6.18 -5.43 -15.70
CA GLY A 196 -7.14 -5.51 -14.61
C GLY A 196 -6.95 -6.76 -13.74
N LYS A 197 -8.02 -7.52 -13.54
CA LYS A 197 -8.01 -8.81 -12.83
C LYS A 197 -8.23 -9.96 -13.81
N GLY A 198 -7.15 -10.67 -14.14
CA GLY A 198 -7.19 -11.68 -15.20
C GLY A 198 -7.55 -11.04 -16.54
N THR A 199 -8.63 -11.48 -17.17
CA THR A 199 -9.15 -10.90 -18.42
C THR A 199 -10.15 -9.76 -18.19
N ASP A 200 -10.57 -9.51 -16.95
CA ASP A 200 -11.49 -8.43 -16.61
C ASP A 200 -10.71 -7.11 -16.47
N SER A 201 -10.76 -6.27 -17.50
CA SER A 201 -10.02 -4.99 -17.53
C SER A 201 -10.63 -3.93 -16.59
N PRO A 202 -9.88 -2.85 -16.24
CA PRO A 202 -10.43 -1.74 -15.47
C PRO A 202 -11.69 -1.12 -16.10
N LEU A 203 -11.80 -1.14 -17.44
CA LEU A 203 -12.96 -0.66 -18.17
C LEU A 203 -14.20 -1.54 -17.97
N HIS A 204 -14.04 -2.86 -17.81
CA HIS A 204 -15.15 -3.75 -17.44
C HIS A 204 -15.68 -3.44 -16.05
N ALA A 205 -14.79 -3.21 -15.08
CA ALA A 205 -15.16 -2.80 -13.72
C ALA A 205 -15.92 -1.46 -13.73
N ALA A 206 -15.39 -0.44 -14.42
CA ALA A 206 -16.03 0.87 -14.56
C ALA A 206 -17.42 0.80 -15.23
N ALA A 207 -17.57 -0.07 -16.23
CA ALA A 207 -18.84 -0.30 -16.93
C ALA A 207 -19.90 -0.94 -16.03
N ARG A 208 -19.55 -2.00 -15.28
CA ARG A 208 -20.44 -2.61 -14.26
C ARG A 208 -20.92 -1.58 -13.24
N ASN A 209 -20.01 -0.71 -12.83
CA ASN A 209 -20.24 0.33 -11.84
C ASN A 209 -21.03 1.54 -12.36
N ALA A 210 -21.35 1.56 -13.65
CA ALA A 210 -22.03 2.65 -14.35
C ALA A 210 -21.37 4.04 -14.12
N SER A 211 -20.05 4.09 -13.94
CA SER A 211 -19.32 5.34 -13.71
C SER A 211 -18.87 5.97 -15.03
N ALA A 212 -19.62 6.96 -15.52
CA ALA A 212 -19.28 7.70 -16.73
C ALA A 212 -17.92 8.42 -16.65
N GLU A 213 -17.57 8.90 -15.47
CA GLU A 213 -16.30 9.57 -15.23
C GLU A 213 -15.12 8.60 -15.37
N LEU A 214 -15.19 7.42 -14.75
CA LEU A 214 -14.15 6.39 -14.90
C LEU A 214 -14.06 5.87 -16.33
N VAL A 215 -15.20 5.63 -17.00
CA VAL A 215 -15.22 5.16 -18.39
C VAL A 215 -14.53 6.16 -19.32
N ASN A 216 -14.89 7.45 -19.24
CA ASN A 216 -14.26 8.48 -20.06
C ASN A 216 -12.77 8.61 -19.76
N LEU A 217 -12.40 8.61 -18.48
CA LEU A 217 -11.01 8.66 -18.05
C LEU A 217 -10.21 7.48 -18.64
N LEU A 218 -10.69 6.25 -18.48
CA LEU A 218 -10.00 5.05 -18.98
C LEU A 218 -9.84 5.07 -20.50
N ILE A 219 -10.88 5.46 -21.25
CA ILE A 219 -10.83 5.59 -22.71
C ILE A 219 -9.82 6.67 -23.14
N ASP A 220 -9.78 7.80 -22.43
CA ASP A 220 -8.83 8.87 -22.70
C ASP A 220 -7.37 8.43 -22.49
N PHE A 221 -7.13 7.46 -21.62
CA PHE A 221 -5.83 6.82 -21.40
C PHE A 221 -5.63 5.54 -22.23
N GLY A 222 -6.51 5.24 -23.18
CA GLY A 222 -6.32 4.16 -24.16
C GLY A 222 -6.80 2.79 -23.70
N ALA A 223 -7.82 2.72 -22.83
CA ALA A 223 -8.50 1.47 -22.54
C ALA A 223 -9.19 0.90 -23.79
N ASP A 224 -9.05 -0.40 -23.99
CA ASP A 224 -9.64 -1.14 -25.11
C ASP A 224 -11.13 -1.40 -24.88
N VAL A 225 -11.97 -0.74 -25.68
CA VAL A 225 -13.43 -0.87 -25.66
C VAL A 225 -13.92 -2.21 -26.23
N TRP A 226 -13.06 -2.96 -26.93
CA TRP A 226 -13.38 -4.26 -27.54
C TRP A 226 -12.83 -5.46 -26.77
N ALA A 227 -12.07 -5.22 -25.69
CA ALA A 227 -11.56 -6.27 -24.82
C ALA A 227 -12.68 -7.19 -24.36
N ARG A 228 -12.40 -8.49 -24.22
CA ARG A 228 -13.37 -9.48 -23.73
C ARG A 228 -12.89 -10.09 -22.43
N ASN A 229 -13.77 -10.10 -21.43
CA ASN A 229 -13.51 -10.77 -20.15
C ASN A 229 -13.67 -12.31 -20.27
N ALA A 230 -13.57 -13.02 -19.14
CA ALA A 230 -13.65 -14.48 -19.09
C ALA A 230 -15.02 -15.05 -19.53
N GLU A 231 -16.07 -14.23 -19.46
CA GLU A 231 -17.42 -14.57 -19.93
C GLU A 231 -17.58 -14.28 -21.44
N GLY A 232 -16.53 -13.80 -22.09
CA GLY A 232 -16.54 -13.37 -23.48
C GLY A 232 -17.26 -12.04 -23.69
N LYS A 233 -17.60 -11.28 -22.64
CA LYS A 233 -18.35 -10.03 -22.75
C LYS A 233 -17.44 -8.83 -22.93
N LYS A 234 -17.89 -7.85 -23.71
CA LYS A 234 -17.24 -6.52 -23.82
C LYS A 234 -17.65 -5.61 -22.66
N PRO A 235 -16.90 -4.53 -22.35
CA PRO A 235 -17.29 -3.58 -21.32
C PRO A 235 -18.70 -3.00 -21.52
N VAL A 236 -19.07 -2.62 -22.75
CA VAL A 236 -20.40 -2.07 -23.06
C VAL A 236 -21.55 -3.04 -22.74
N GLU A 237 -21.30 -4.35 -22.82
CA GLU A 237 -22.29 -5.41 -22.56
C GLU A 237 -22.53 -5.61 -21.05
N LEU A 238 -21.66 -5.06 -20.19
CA LEU A 238 -21.79 -5.08 -18.73
C LEU A 238 -22.51 -3.83 -18.17
N VAL A 239 -22.79 -2.84 -19.02
CA VAL A 239 -23.47 -1.61 -18.62
C VAL A 239 -24.93 -1.91 -18.28
N PRO A 240 -25.48 -1.37 -17.18
CA PRO A 240 -26.89 -1.53 -16.84
C PRO A 240 -27.84 -1.05 -17.95
N PRO A 241 -28.98 -1.72 -18.16
CA PRO A 241 -29.96 -1.31 -19.17
C PRO A 241 -30.44 0.13 -18.90
N ASN A 242 -30.62 0.91 -19.96
CA ASN A 242 -31.00 2.34 -19.94
C ASN A 242 -29.97 3.31 -19.36
N SER A 243 -28.73 2.87 -19.12
CA SER A 243 -27.66 3.80 -18.75
C SER A 243 -27.24 4.67 -19.94
N PRO A 244 -27.00 5.98 -19.75
CA PRO A 244 -26.45 6.83 -20.81
C PRO A 244 -25.05 6.38 -21.27
N LEU A 245 -24.38 5.52 -20.49
CA LEU A 245 -23.07 4.98 -20.86
C LEU A 245 -23.07 4.16 -22.14
N THR A 246 -24.18 3.50 -22.49
CA THR A 246 -24.25 2.76 -23.75
C THR A 246 -24.02 3.70 -24.94
N GLN A 247 -24.53 4.94 -24.88
CA GLN A 247 -24.30 5.94 -25.93
C GLN A 247 -22.83 6.39 -25.98
N ILE A 248 -22.17 6.51 -24.82
CA ILE A 248 -20.73 6.85 -24.74
C ILE A 248 -19.90 5.76 -25.42
N PHE A 249 -20.16 4.49 -25.11
CA PHE A 249 -19.45 3.39 -25.76
C PHE A 249 -19.68 3.38 -27.27
N VAL A 250 -20.92 3.51 -27.74
CA VAL A 250 -21.25 3.57 -29.18
C VAL A 250 -20.54 4.73 -29.89
N GLN A 251 -20.47 5.91 -29.25
CA GLN A 251 -19.72 7.05 -29.81
C GLN A 251 -18.20 6.78 -29.89
N LYS A 252 -17.68 5.92 -29.00
CA LYS A 252 -16.26 5.59 -28.89
C LYS A 252 -15.87 4.29 -29.61
N GLU A 253 -16.81 3.60 -30.26
CA GLU A 253 -16.53 2.45 -31.15
C GLU A 253 -15.87 2.87 -32.48
N GLY A 254 -15.88 4.16 -32.82
CA GLY A 254 -15.13 4.68 -33.96
C GLY A 254 -13.61 4.69 -33.73
N PRO A 255 -12.80 4.81 -34.79
CA PRO A 255 -11.35 4.99 -34.63
C PRO A 255 -11.06 6.27 -33.83
N CYS A 256 -10.10 6.17 -32.91
CA CYS A 256 -9.60 7.34 -32.18
C CYS A 256 -9.08 8.40 -33.15
N SER A 257 -9.19 9.67 -32.77
CA SER A 257 -8.59 10.77 -33.55
C SER A 257 -7.07 10.56 -33.67
N LEU A 258 -6.48 11.07 -34.76
CA LEU A 258 -5.03 10.98 -34.95
C LEU A 258 -4.27 11.61 -33.77
N MET A 259 -4.77 12.72 -33.23
CA MET A 259 -4.19 13.34 -32.03
C MET A 259 -4.17 12.39 -30.83
N GLN A 260 -5.25 11.63 -30.63
CA GLN A 260 -5.32 10.66 -29.54
C GLN A 260 -4.33 9.51 -29.74
N LEU A 261 -4.24 8.97 -30.97
CA LEU A 261 -3.26 7.94 -31.30
C LEU A 261 -1.82 8.43 -31.08
N CYS A 262 -1.52 9.67 -31.50
CA CYS A 262 -0.23 10.30 -31.24
C CYS A 262 0.04 10.43 -29.74
N ARG A 263 -0.94 10.85 -28.93
CA ARG A 263 -0.79 10.95 -27.47
C ARG A 263 -0.42 9.62 -26.84
N LEU A 264 -1.15 8.55 -27.16
CA LEU A 264 -0.91 7.22 -26.62
C LEU A 264 0.47 6.68 -27.03
N CYS A 265 0.85 6.88 -28.30
CA CYS A 265 2.15 6.47 -28.84
C CYS A 265 3.32 7.23 -28.19
N ILE A 266 3.19 8.55 -28.03
CA ILE A 266 4.23 9.36 -27.38
C ILE A 266 4.36 8.95 -25.90
N ARG A 267 3.24 8.78 -25.20
CA ARG A 267 3.26 8.37 -23.78
C ARG A 267 3.89 6.99 -23.59
N SER A 268 3.66 6.03 -24.49
CA SER A 268 4.26 4.69 -24.39
C SER A 268 5.78 4.68 -24.56
N CYS A 269 6.38 5.74 -25.11
CA CYS A 269 7.84 5.91 -25.17
C CYS A 269 8.44 6.32 -23.82
N PHE A 270 7.63 6.74 -22.85
CA PHE A 270 8.08 7.09 -21.50
C PHE A 270 7.81 5.91 -20.56
N GLY A 271 8.86 5.47 -19.85
CA GLY A 271 8.70 4.49 -18.77
C GLY A 271 7.92 5.04 -17.58
N TYR A 272 7.68 4.19 -16.57
CA TYR A 272 6.98 4.60 -15.34
C TYR A 272 7.53 5.90 -14.77
N LYS A 273 6.63 6.85 -14.48
CA LYS A 273 6.93 8.19 -13.98
C LYS A 273 7.79 9.08 -14.85
N GLN A 274 8.15 8.68 -16.07
CA GLN A 274 9.00 9.50 -16.93
C GLN A 274 8.23 10.55 -17.72
N HIS A 275 6.90 10.58 -17.63
CA HIS A 275 6.03 11.52 -18.36
C HIS A 275 6.34 12.99 -18.05
N HIS A 276 6.89 13.33 -16.87
CA HIS A 276 7.32 14.71 -16.59
C HIS A 276 8.38 15.22 -17.58
N LYS A 277 9.15 14.32 -18.24
CA LYS A 277 10.14 14.66 -19.26
C LYS A 277 9.52 15.21 -20.55
N ILE A 278 8.20 15.04 -20.75
CA ILE A 278 7.46 15.64 -21.87
C ILE A 278 7.61 17.17 -21.89
N THR A 279 7.79 17.80 -20.72
CA THR A 279 8.04 19.25 -20.60
C THR A 279 9.30 19.70 -21.33
N GLY A 280 10.30 18.83 -21.45
CA GLY A 280 11.56 19.05 -22.17
C GLY A 280 11.49 18.84 -23.68
N LEU A 281 10.36 18.36 -24.22
CA LEU A 281 10.20 18.22 -25.67
C LEU A 281 10.09 19.59 -26.35
N LEU A 282 10.62 19.69 -27.56
CA LEU A 282 10.50 20.88 -28.41
C LEU A 282 9.11 20.94 -29.08
N LEU A 283 8.07 21.11 -28.26
CA LEU A 283 6.67 21.18 -28.66
C LEU A 283 6.01 22.45 -28.11
N PRO A 284 4.95 22.98 -28.75
CA PRO A 284 4.09 24.00 -28.15
C PRO A 284 3.54 23.57 -26.79
N ASP A 285 3.40 24.51 -25.86
CA ASP A 285 2.94 24.23 -24.49
C ASP A 285 1.54 23.61 -24.44
N GLU A 286 0.68 23.96 -25.40
CA GLU A 286 -0.66 23.38 -25.55
C GLU A 286 -0.61 21.87 -25.85
N LEU A 287 0.33 21.43 -26.70
CA LEU A 287 0.53 20.01 -26.97
C LEU A 287 1.17 19.29 -25.78
N LYS A 288 2.10 19.95 -25.07
CA LYS A 288 2.67 19.39 -23.83
C LYS A 288 1.59 19.12 -22.78
N ARG A 289 0.69 20.08 -22.58
CA ARG A 289 -0.48 19.98 -21.70
C ARG A 289 -1.39 18.82 -22.11
N PHE A 290 -1.73 18.74 -23.40
CA PHE A 290 -2.51 17.64 -23.97
C PHE A 290 -1.88 16.25 -23.72
N LEU A 291 -0.56 16.11 -23.86
CA LEU A 291 0.18 14.86 -23.61
C LEU A 291 0.25 14.49 -22.11
N LEU A 292 0.22 15.49 -21.23
CA LEU A 292 0.28 15.33 -19.78
C LEU A 292 -1.11 15.16 -19.13
N HIS A 293 -2.20 15.37 -19.87
CA HIS A 293 -3.56 15.43 -19.34
C HIS A 293 -3.75 16.55 -18.28
N VAL A 294 -3.02 17.67 -18.45
CA VAL A 294 -3.03 18.85 -17.56
C VAL A 294 -3.49 20.09 -18.32
#